data_AF-A0A3N5SG63-F1
#
_entry.id   AF-A0A3N5SG63-F1
#
_cell.length_a   1.000
_cell.length_b   1.000
_cell.length_c   1.000
_cell.angle_alpha   90.00
_cell.angle_beta   90.00
_cell.angle_gamma   90.00
#
_symmetry.space_group_name_H-M   'P 1'
#
loop_
_entity.id
_entity.type
_entity.pdbx_description
1 polymer ?
#
loop_
_entity_poly.entity_id
_entity_poly.type
_entity_poly.pdbx_seq_one_letter_code
_entity_poly.pdbx_strand_id
1 'polypeptide(L)'
;MPLLAILLLLLAAFLHALWNLLLKRSQEKYIAMGWQVILSGILALFLLLLTGLPPRSMWTFAAISMALEAVYFILLSNAYSDHEFSLVYPIARGTAPAFLMLWSVLFLHEKPSLGGAFGVGMIVCGMVIIGATSLIQNRGSRLHLKGVVIALAVALIISLYTLIDGTAVKNGPPL
;
A
#
# COMPACT_ATOMS: atom_id res chain seq x y z
N MET A 1 -3.41 -21.51 -9.29
CA MET A 1 -3.70 -20.19 -9.90
C MET A 1 -3.47 -20.30 -11.40
N PRO A 2 -4.32 -19.70 -12.25
CA PRO A 2 -4.14 -19.75 -13.71
C PRO A 2 -2.88 -18.97 -14.14
N LEU A 3 -2.23 -19.39 -15.24
CA LEU A 3 -1.00 -18.75 -15.76
C LEU A 3 -1.19 -17.25 -16.00
N LEU A 4 -2.35 -16.86 -16.54
CA LEU A 4 -2.70 -15.45 -16.76
C LEU A 4 -2.63 -14.62 -15.47
N ALA A 5 -3.12 -15.15 -14.33
CA ALA A 5 -3.06 -14.44 -13.06
C ALA A 5 -1.62 -14.24 -12.58
N ILE A 6 -0.73 -15.21 -12.82
CA ILE A 6 0.69 -15.10 -12.49
C ILE A 6 1.34 -14.01 -13.35
N LEU A 7 1.07 -13.98 -14.65
CA LEU A 7 1.60 -12.95 -15.56
C LEU A 7 1.11 -11.54 -15.17
N LEU A 8 -0.17 -11.40 -14.85
CA LEU A 8 -0.74 -10.14 -14.38
C LEU A 8 -0.12 -9.69 -13.05
N LEU A 9 0.12 -10.63 -12.13
CA LEU A 9 0.78 -10.35 -10.85
C LEU A 9 2.22 -9.87 -11.04
N LEU A 10 2.99 -10.53 -11.92
CA LEU A 10 4.36 -10.12 -12.24
C LEU A 10 4.42 -8.76 -12.94
N LEU A 11 3.50 -8.51 -13.88
CA LEU A 11 3.37 -7.21 -14.52
C LEU A 11 3.03 -6.12 -13.51
N ALA A 12 2.08 -6.37 -12.61
CA ALA A 12 1.73 -5.46 -11.53
C ALA A 12 2.93 -5.18 -10.62
N ALA A 13 3.70 -6.20 -10.24
CA ALA A 13 4.92 -6.04 -9.44
C ALA A 13 5.99 -5.21 -10.16
N PHE A 14 6.19 -5.44 -11.47
CA PHE A 14 7.12 -4.66 -12.29
C PHE A 14 6.69 -3.19 -12.39
N LEU A 15 5.42 -2.92 -12.74
CA LEU A 15 4.87 -1.57 -12.78
C LEU A 15 4.98 -0.89 -11.42
N HIS A 16 4.74 -1.64 -10.33
CA HIS A 16 4.89 -1.16 -8.96
C HIS A 16 6.33 -0.73 -8.65
N ALA A 17 7.31 -1.54 -9.00
CA ALA A 17 8.72 -1.20 -8.82
C ALA A 17 9.13 0.00 -9.68
N LEU A 18 8.65 0.06 -10.93
CA LEU A 18 8.96 1.12 -11.88
C LEU A 18 8.48 2.49 -11.40
N TRP A 19 7.21 2.63 -10.99
CA TRP A 19 6.71 3.94 -10.55
C TRP A 19 7.40 4.40 -9.25
N ASN A 20 7.70 3.49 -8.32
CA ASN A 20 8.44 3.84 -7.11
C ASN A 20 9.87 4.31 -7.41
N LEU A 21 10.54 3.70 -8.41
CA LEU A 21 11.84 4.17 -8.89
C LEU A 21 11.74 5.58 -9.49
N LEU A 22 10.73 5.83 -10.33
CA LEU A 22 10.48 7.15 -10.93
C LEU A 22 10.20 8.20 -9.84
N LEU A 23 9.38 7.86 -8.84
CA LEU A 23 9.07 8.73 -7.72
C LEU A 23 10.32 9.05 -6.88
N LYS A 24 11.15 8.04 -6.60
CA LYS A 24 12.41 8.22 -5.87
C LYS A 24 13.38 9.16 -6.61
N ARG A 25 13.37 9.13 -7.95
CA ARG A 25 14.19 10.00 -8.81
C ARG A 25 13.59 11.39 -9.05
N SER A 26 12.32 11.60 -8.71
CA SER A 26 11.67 12.90 -8.86
C SER A 26 12.25 13.91 -7.86
N GLN A 27 12.54 15.12 -8.35
CA GLN A 27 12.88 16.27 -7.51
C GLN A 27 11.63 16.70 -6.72
N GLU A 28 10.51 16.86 -7.43
CA GLU A 28 9.23 17.29 -6.87
C GLU A 28 8.30 16.08 -6.68
N LYS A 29 8.40 15.42 -5.52
CA LYS A 29 7.64 14.19 -5.23
C LYS A 29 6.14 14.43 -5.13
N TYR A 30 5.74 15.56 -4.54
CA TYR A 30 4.33 15.94 -4.42
C TYR A 30 3.65 16.05 -5.80
N ILE A 31 4.29 16.73 -6.75
CA ILE A 31 3.78 16.89 -8.12
C ILE A 31 3.72 15.54 -8.84
N ALA A 32 4.76 14.71 -8.70
CA ALA A 32 4.80 13.38 -9.30
C ALA A 32 3.68 12.46 -8.78
N MET A 33 3.39 12.50 -7.49
CA MET A 33 2.27 11.75 -6.90
C MET A 33 0.91 12.29 -7.36
N GLY A 34 0.75 13.61 -7.44
CA GLY A 34 -0.46 14.23 -7.99
C GLY A 34 -0.77 13.76 -9.41
N TRP A 35 0.23 13.74 -10.30
CA TRP A 35 0.07 13.22 -11.66
C TRP A 35 -0.27 11.74 -11.69
N GLN A 36 0.34 10.94 -10.81
CA GLN A 36 0.01 9.52 -10.71
C GLN A 36 -1.46 9.31 -10.34
N VAL A 37 -1.98 10.04 -9.34
CA VAL A 37 -3.39 9.95 -8.93
C VAL A 37 -4.33 10.39 -10.07
N ILE A 38 -4.01 11.49 -10.76
CA ILE A 38 -4.80 11.98 -11.90
C ILE A 38 -4.86 10.95 -13.02
N LEU A 39 -3.70 10.42 -13.45
CA LEU A 39 -3.63 9.45 -14.53
C LEU A 39 -4.34 8.13 -14.17
N SER A 40 -4.20 7.67 -12.92
CA SER A 40 -4.94 6.51 -12.42
C SER A 40 -6.46 6.77 -12.41
N GLY A 41 -6.90 7.97 -12.03
CA GLY A 41 -8.31 8.36 -12.06
C GLY A 41 -8.90 8.42 -13.47
N ILE A 42 -8.15 8.95 -14.44
CA ILE A 42 -8.57 8.97 -15.86
C ILE A 42 -8.73 7.53 -16.38
N LEU A 43 -7.76 6.66 -16.09
CA LEU A 43 -7.83 5.25 -16.50
C LEU A 43 -9.01 4.53 -15.85
N ALA A 44 -9.24 4.76 -14.55
CA ALA A 44 -10.38 4.19 -13.83
C ALA A 44 -11.72 4.68 -14.40
N LEU A 45 -11.84 5.97 -14.74
CA LEU A 45 -13.04 6.51 -15.37
C LEU A 45 -13.29 5.87 -16.74
N PHE A 46 -12.25 5.72 -17.56
CA PHE A 46 -12.35 5.06 -18.85
C PHE A 46 -12.83 3.60 -18.70
N LEU A 47 -12.30 2.86 -17.72
CA LEU A 47 -12.75 1.50 -17.43
C LEU A 47 -14.22 1.48 -16.98
N LEU A 48 -14.65 2.40 -16.11
CA LEU A 48 -16.05 2.51 -15.69
C LEU A 48 -17.00 2.81 -16.85
N LEU A 49 -16.57 3.58 -17.86
CA LEU A 49 -17.36 3.82 -19.06
C LEU A 49 -17.53 2.54 -19.91
N LEU A 50 -16.56 1.64 -19.89
CA LEU A 50 -16.62 0.37 -20.62
C LEU A 50 -17.38 -0.72 -19.85
N THR A 51 -17.20 -0.80 -18.53
CA THR A 51 -17.74 -1.87 -17.69
C THR A 51 -19.07 -1.52 -17.02
N GLY A 52 -19.43 -0.23 -17.00
CA GLY A 52 -20.54 0.29 -16.22
C GLY A 52 -20.20 0.49 -14.73
N LEU A 53 -21.15 1.07 -14.00
CA LEU A 53 -21.02 1.31 -12.56
C LEU A 53 -21.13 0.01 -11.76
N PRO A 54 -20.39 -0.11 -10.63
CA PRO A 54 -20.52 -1.25 -9.76
C PRO A 54 -21.91 -1.30 -9.11
N PRO A 55 -22.37 -2.49 -8.70
CA PRO A 55 -23.61 -2.67 -7.95
C PRO A 55 -23.69 -1.75 -6.73
N ARG A 56 -24.90 -1.24 -6.42
CA ARG A 56 -25.11 -0.31 -5.30
C ARG A 56 -24.68 -0.87 -3.94
N SER A 57 -24.71 -2.19 -3.76
CA SER A 57 -24.20 -2.86 -2.56
C SER A 57 -22.72 -2.60 -2.30
N MET A 58 -21.95 -2.22 -3.33
CA MET A 58 -20.52 -1.94 -3.22
C MET A 58 -20.17 -0.47 -2.99
N TRP A 59 -21.15 0.43 -3.08
CA TRP A 59 -20.86 1.86 -3.02
C TRP A 59 -20.32 2.29 -1.66
N THR A 60 -20.78 1.69 -0.56
CA THR A 60 -20.25 1.98 0.78
C THR A 60 -18.80 1.52 0.90
N PHE A 61 -18.45 0.32 0.41
CA PHE A 61 -17.07 -0.16 0.39
C PHE A 61 -16.18 0.76 -0.45
N ALA A 62 -16.64 1.13 -1.65
CA ALA A 62 -15.92 2.04 -2.53
C ALA A 62 -15.71 3.43 -1.88
N ALA A 63 -16.75 4.01 -1.26
CA ALA A 63 -16.67 5.31 -0.62
C ALA A 63 -15.67 5.34 0.55
N ILE A 64 -15.70 4.32 1.41
CA ILE A 64 -14.76 4.21 2.53
C ILE A 64 -13.34 3.96 2.02
N SER A 65 -13.17 3.05 1.05
CA SER A 65 -11.87 2.76 0.46
C SER A 65 -11.26 4.00 -0.20
N MET A 66 -12.02 4.73 -1.03
CA MET A 66 -11.58 5.99 -1.63
C MET A 66 -11.17 7.04 -0.60
N ALA A 67 -11.92 7.19 0.50
CA ALA A 67 -11.59 8.14 1.56
C ALA A 67 -10.26 7.77 2.24
N LEU A 68 -10.05 6.48 2.53
CA LEU A 68 -8.79 6.00 3.09
C LEU A 68 -7.64 6.15 2.09
N GLU A 69 -7.85 5.85 0.82
CA GLU A 69 -6.84 5.99 -0.22
C GLU A 69 -6.42 7.46 -0.40
N ALA A 70 -7.36 8.40 -0.35
CA ALA A 70 -7.06 9.83 -0.37
C ALA A 70 -6.19 10.25 0.83
N VAL A 71 -6.54 9.80 2.03
CA VAL A 71 -5.73 10.04 3.24
C VAL A 71 -4.34 9.42 3.09
N TYR A 72 -4.26 8.20 2.55
CA TYR A 72 -3.00 7.52 2.26
C TYR A 72 -2.11 8.35 1.31
N PHE A 73 -2.64 8.81 0.18
CA PHE A 73 -1.85 9.59 -0.79
C PHE A 73 -1.40 10.93 -0.22
N ILE A 74 -2.23 11.60 0.59
CA ILE A 74 -1.85 12.84 1.27
C ILE A 74 -0.72 12.58 2.27
N LEU A 75 -0.89 11.59 3.17
CA LEU A 75 0.13 11.24 4.17
C LEU A 75 1.43 10.80 3.50
N LEU A 76 1.35 10.01 2.44
CA LEU A 76 2.51 9.51 1.73
C LEU A 76 3.27 10.62 0.99
N SER A 77 2.55 11.54 0.36
CA SER A 77 3.15 12.70 -0.32
C SER A 77 3.89 13.59 0.68
N ASN A 78 3.31 13.83 1.85
CA ASN A 78 3.96 14.57 2.94
C ASN A 78 5.18 13.79 3.47
N ALA A 79 5.04 12.49 3.71
CA ALA A 79 6.11 11.65 4.24
C ALA A 79 7.34 11.60 3.31
N TYR A 80 7.14 11.50 2.00
CA TYR A 80 8.24 11.45 1.04
C TYR A 80 8.85 12.82 0.73
N SER A 81 8.10 13.90 0.96
CA SER A 81 8.61 15.27 0.82
C SER A 81 9.43 15.68 2.04
N ASP A 82 8.94 15.38 3.24
CA ASP A 82 9.53 15.87 4.50
C ASP A 82 10.55 14.90 5.15
N HIS A 83 10.57 13.64 4.71
CA HIS A 83 11.42 12.60 5.31
C HIS A 83 12.15 11.77 4.25
N GLU A 84 13.21 11.09 4.68
CA GLU A 84 14.00 10.24 3.80
C GLU A 84 13.15 9.09 3.24
N PHE A 85 13.05 9.03 1.91
CA PHE A 85 12.35 7.96 1.19
C PHE A 85 12.85 6.58 1.63
N SER A 86 14.17 6.42 1.81
CA SER A 86 14.82 5.17 2.22
C SER A 86 14.42 4.71 3.64
N LEU A 87 13.88 5.59 4.48
CA LEU A 87 13.36 5.26 5.81
C LEU A 87 11.84 5.00 5.77
N VAL A 88 11.09 5.93 5.17
CA VAL A 88 9.61 5.86 5.14
C VAL A 88 9.12 4.68 4.32
N TYR A 89 9.68 4.47 3.12
CA TYR A 89 9.18 3.46 2.17
C TYR A 89 9.23 2.04 2.76
N PRO A 90 10.35 1.55 3.32
CA PRO A 90 10.40 0.22 3.92
C PRO A 90 9.42 0.04 5.09
N ILE A 91 9.31 1.05 5.97
CA ILE A 91 8.41 1.00 7.13
C ILE A 91 6.95 0.96 6.69
N ALA A 92 6.55 1.89 5.83
CA ALA A 92 5.18 2.00 5.34
C ALA A 92 4.74 0.73 4.61
N ARG A 93 5.56 0.25 3.67
CA ARG A 93 5.19 -0.88 2.80
C ARG A 93 5.28 -2.22 3.47
N GLY A 94 6.26 -2.45 4.33
CA GLY A 94 6.42 -3.77 4.91
C GLY A 94 5.61 -3.98 6.22
N THR A 95 5.23 -2.91 6.94
CA THR A 95 4.39 -3.05 8.15
C THR A 95 2.94 -3.27 7.74
N ALA A 96 2.52 -2.74 6.59
CA ALA A 96 1.15 -2.87 6.09
C ALA A 96 0.68 -4.34 5.96
N PRO A 97 1.45 -5.29 5.39
CA PRO A 97 1.11 -6.72 5.41
C PRO A 97 0.92 -7.31 6.81
N ALA A 98 1.73 -6.89 7.79
CA ALA A 98 1.62 -7.38 9.16
C ALA A 98 0.32 -6.90 9.83
N PHE A 99 -0.01 -5.62 9.64
CA PHE A 99 -1.31 -5.08 10.07
C PHE A 99 -2.47 -5.76 9.35
N LEU A 100 -2.37 -5.96 8.03
CA LEU A 100 -3.41 -6.65 7.27
C LEU A 100 -3.65 -8.06 7.80
N MET A 101 -2.59 -8.84 8.07
CA MET A 101 -2.71 -10.16 8.69
C MET A 101 -3.42 -10.08 10.05
N LEU A 102 -3.05 -9.12 10.90
CA LEU A 102 -3.69 -8.90 12.19
C LEU A 102 -5.19 -8.61 12.02
N TRP A 103 -5.56 -7.71 11.11
CA TRP A 103 -6.95 -7.35 10.85
C TRP A 103 -7.75 -8.51 10.25
N SER A 104 -7.18 -9.30 9.35
CA SER A 104 -7.83 -10.49 8.79
C SER A 104 -8.13 -11.52 9.87
N VAL A 105 -7.24 -11.72 10.84
CA VAL A 105 -7.48 -12.61 11.99
C VAL A 105 -8.58 -12.06 12.89
N LEU A 106 -8.53 -10.75 13.22
CA LEU A 106 -9.45 -10.14 14.18
C LEU A 106 -10.87 -9.91 13.64
N PHE A 107 -10.99 -9.42 12.41
CA PHE A 107 -12.28 -9.02 11.83
C PHE A 107 -12.86 -10.06 10.89
N LEU A 108 -12.02 -10.71 10.07
CA LEU A 108 -12.48 -11.73 9.11
C LEU A 108 -12.43 -13.16 9.68
N HIS A 109 -11.87 -13.33 10.89
CA HIS A 109 -11.69 -14.63 11.53
C HIS A 109 -10.90 -15.63 10.66
N GLU A 110 -10.06 -15.11 9.76
CA GLU A 110 -9.26 -15.92 8.86
C GLU A 110 -8.05 -16.48 9.59
N LYS A 111 -7.82 -17.79 9.45
CA LYS A 111 -6.63 -18.44 10.00
C LYS A 111 -5.52 -18.41 8.96
N PRO A 112 -4.45 -17.62 9.16
CA PRO A 112 -3.32 -17.64 8.25
C PRO A 112 -2.71 -19.05 8.24
N SER A 113 -2.38 -19.54 7.05
CA SER A 113 -1.64 -20.79 6.93
C SER A 113 -0.26 -20.64 7.58
N LEU A 114 0.34 -21.75 8.02
CA LEU A 114 1.70 -21.74 8.57
C LEU A 114 2.70 -21.06 7.62
N GLY A 115 2.57 -21.32 6.31
CA GLY A 115 3.39 -20.67 5.28
C GLY A 115 3.12 -19.17 5.15
N GLY A 116 1.85 -18.74 5.26
CA GLY A 116 1.48 -17.32 5.23
C GLY A 116 2.04 -16.55 6.44
N ALA A 117 1.91 -17.11 7.65
CA ALA A 117 2.46 -16.53 8.87
C ALA A 117 4.00 -16.42 8.79
N PHE A 118 4.67 -17.47 8.29
CA PHE A 118 6.12 -17.45 8.08
C PHE A 118 6.54 -16.37 7.06
N GLY A 119 5.82 -16.24 5.94
CA GLY A 119 6.07 -15.22 4.93
C GLY A 119 5.94 -13.79 5.48
N VAL A 120 4.88 -13.53 6.27
CA VAL A 120 4.72 -12.24 6.97
C VAL A 120 5.87 -12.00 7.95
N GLY A 121 6.27 -13.02 8.72
CA GLY A 121 7.43 -12.96 9.60
C GLY A 121 8.71 -12.59 8.86
N MET A 122 8.96 -13.18 7.69
CA MET A 122 10.12 -12.83 6.85
C MET A 122 10.08 -11.38 6.36
N ILE A 123 8.90 -10.87 5.96
CA ILE A 123 8.73 -9.47 5.54
C ILE A 123 9.07 -8.52 6.70
N VAL A 124 8.49 -8.78 7.89
CA VAL A 124 8.74 -7.96 9.09
C VAL A 124 10.21 -8.00 9.48
N CYS A 125 10.84 -9.18 9.51
CA CYS A 125 12.27 -9.33 9.79
C CYS A 125 13.15 -8.57 8.78
N GLY A 126 12.87 -8.72 7.48
CA GLY A 126 13.61 -8.04 6.42
C GLY A 126 13.55 -6.51 6.57
N MET A 127 12.39 -5.96 6.95
CA MET A 127 12.28 -4.53 7.21
C MET A 127 13.04 -4.08 8.45
N VAL A 128 12.99 -4.84 9.56
CA VAL A 128 13.71 -4.49 10.78
C VAL A 128 15.21 -4.41 10.47
N ILE A 129 15.72 -5.32 9.64
CA ILE A 129 17.11 -5.30 9.16
C ILE A 129 17.38 -4.06 8.30
N ILE A 130 16.53 -3.74 7.32
CA ILE A 130 16.70 -2.56 6.45
C ILE A 130 16.67 -1.26 7.27
N GLY A 131 15.70 -1.15 8.18
CA GLY A 131 15.57 -0.02 9.10
C GLY A 131 16.79 0.12 10.01
N ALA A 132 17.21 -0.97 10.65
CA ALA A 132 18.41 -0.98 11.50
C ALA A 132 19.68 -0.62 10.71
N THR A 133 19.82 -1.11 9.47
CA THR A 133 20.97 -0.79 8.62
C THR A 133 20.99 0.70 8.23
N SER A 134 19.83 1.29 7.92
CA SER A 134 19.71 2.73 7.66
C SER A 134 20.09 3.56 8.89
N LEU A 135 19.72 3.11 10.09
CA LEU A 135 20.11 3.76 11.37
C LEU A 135 21.61 3.67 11.64
N ILE A 136 22.23 2.52 11.33
CA ILE A 136 23.67 2.30 11.53
C ILE A 136 24.49 3.12 10.53
N GLN A 137 24.03 3.29 9.29
CA GLN A 137 24.71 4.08 8.26
C GLN A 137 24.60 5.59 8.53
N ASN A 138 23.47 6.07 9.04
CA ASN A 138 23.25 7.48 9.41
C ASN A 138 23.78 7.82 10.82
N ARG A 139 25.03 7.43 11.14
CA ARG A 139 25.70 7.74 12.42
C ARG A 139 25.68 9.24 12.72
N GLY A 140 24.66 9.72 13.42
CA GLY A 140 24.56 11.11 13.90
C GLY A 140 23.26 11.84 13.60
N SER A 141 22.38 11.34 12.71
CA SER A 141 21.05 11.94 12.57
C SER A 141 20.14 11.41 13.66
N ARG A 142 19.51 12.30 14.43
CA ARG A 142 18.47 11.91 15.39
C ARG A 142 17.40 11.17 14.61
N LEU A 143 17.04 9.97 15.07
CA LEU A 143 15.90 9.21 14.55
C LEU A 143 14.73 10.20 14.43
N HIS A 144 14.31 10.51 13.20
CA HIS A 144 13.16 11.39 12.99
C HIS A 144 11.93 10.58 13.38
N LEU A 145 11.64 10.52 14.69
CA LEU A 145 10.53 9.78 15.29
C LEU A 145 9.22 10.13 14.57
N LYS A 146 9.09 11.40 14.17
CA LYS A 146 8.00 11.91 13.35
C LYS A 146 7.85 11.14 12.02
N GLY A 147 8.95 10.87 11.31
CA GLY A 147 8.93 10.12 10.05
C GLY A 147 8.56 8.65 10.24
N VAL A 148 9.01 8.02 11.34
CA VAL A 148 8.59 6.65 11.69
C VAL A 148 7.11 6.59 12.01
N VAL A 149 6.60 7.52 12.83
CA VAL A 149 5.17 7.60 13.19
C VAL A 149 4.32 7.83 11.94
N ILE A 150 4.72 8.74 11.04
CA ILE A 150 4.02 8.97 9.78
C ILE A 150 4.05 7.71 8.90
N ALA A 151 5.19 7.02 8.80
CA ALA A 151 5.29 5.79 8.01
C ALA A 151 4.41 4.67 8.57
N LEU A 152 4.30 4.54 9.89
CA LEU A 152 3.39 3.60 10.55
C LEU A 152 1.92 3.99 10.33
N ALA A 153 1.59 5.28 10.37
CA ALA A 153 0.25 5.76 10.04
C ALA A 153 -0.12 5.43 8.59
N VAL A 154 0.81 5.64 7.65
CA VAL A 154 0.65 5.21 6.25
C VAL A 154 0.41 3.70 6.17
N ALA A 155 1.23 2.89 6.85
CA ALA A 155 1.06 1.44 6.86
C ALA A 155 -0.31 1.00 7.39
N LEU A 156 -0.80 1.68 8.42
CA LEU A 156 -2.13 1.44 8.99
C LEU A 156 -3.21 1.72 7.94
N ILE A 157 -3.20 2.90 7.31
CA ILE A 157 -4.19 3.24 6.27
C ILE A 157 -4.13 2.24 5.10
N ILE A 158 -2.91 1.85 4.67
CA ILE A 158 -2.73 0.81 3.64
C ILE A 158 -3.44 -0.48 4.03
N SER A 159 -3.20 -0.95 5.25
CA SER A 159 -3.80 -2.20 5.73
C SER A 159 -5.32 -2.14 5.80
N LEU A 160 -5.90 -0.98 6.15
CA LEU A 160 -7.34 -0.81 6.30
C LEU A 160 -8.06 -0.78 4.95
N TYR A 161 -7.61 0.03 3.98
CA TYR A 161 -8.26 0.03 2.67
C TYR A 161 -8.09 -1.32 1.98
N THR A 162 -6.94 -1.97 2.13
CA THR A 162 -6.69 -3.32 1.56
C THR A 162 -7.63 -4.36 2.15
N LEU A 163 -7.93 -4.29 3.45
CA LEU A 163 -8.90 -5.16 4.12
C LEU A 163 -10.31 -4.94 3.56
N ILE A 164 -10.71 -3.68 3.42
CA ILE A 164 -12.02 -3.28 2.88
C ILE A 164 -12.18 -3.76 1.45
N ASP A 165 -11.18 -3.53 0.59
CA ASP A 165 -11.19 -3.98 -0.80
C ASP A 165 -11.24 -5.51 -0.91
N GLY A 166 -10.43 -6.21 -0.12
CA GLY A 166 -10.45 -7.67 -0.07
C GLY A 166 -11.80 -8.22 0.39
N THR A 167 -12.46 -7.53 1.32
CA THR A 167 -13.81 -7.88 1.79
C THR A 167 -14.88 -7.58 0.74
N ALA A 168 -14.75 -6.47 0.02
CA ALA A 168 -15.67 -6.12 -1.07
C ALA A 168 -15.60 -7.14 -2.20
N VAL A 169 -14.40 -7.57 -2.62
CA VAL A 169 -14.25 -8.61 -3.66
C VAL A 169 -14.87 -9.94 -3.23
N LYS A 170 -14.74 -10.32 -1.95
CA LYS A 170 -15.31 -11.58 -1.42
C LYS A 170 -16.84 -11.56 -1.31
N ASN A 171 -17.42 -10.40 -0.98
CA ASN A 171 -18.87 -10.22 -0.87
C ASN A 171 -19.51 -9.72 -2.19
N GLY A 172 -18.71 -9.64 -3.26
CA GLY A 172 -19.13 -9.24 -4.59
C GLY A 172 -20.15 -10.19 -5.21
N PRO A 173 -21.18 -9.66 -5.91
CA PRO A 173 -21.88 -10.51 -6.86
C PRO A 173 -20.84 -11.02 -7.88
N PRO A 174 -20.87 -12.33 -8.21
CA PRO A 174 -19.95 -12.88 -9.19
C PRO A 174 -20.15 -12.15 -10.53
N LEU A 175 -19.03 -11.76 -11.16
CA LEU A 175 -18.99 -11.23 -12.52
C LEU A 175 -19.29 -12.31 -13.54
#